data_AF-A0A847ATY4-F1
#
_entry.id   AF-A0A847ATY4-F1
#
_cell.length_a   1.000
_cell.length_b   1.000
_cell.length_c   1.000
_cell.angle_alpha   90.00
_cell.angle_beta   90.00
_cell.angle_gamma   90.00
#
_symmetry.space_group_name_H-M   'P 1'
#
loop_
_entity.id
_entity.type
_entity.pdbx_description
1 polymer ?
#
loop_
_entity_poly.entity_id
_entity_poly.type
_entity_poly.pdbx_seq_one_letter_code
_entity_poly.pdbx_strand_id
1 'polypeptide(L)'
;MDKLIDLIRKEYPSDALEIQECIDLLSQCISGCTTNIKRTIDIAFENKDYSKMKELPEYLETIEKIQKELDNYVDALQIDEEIEKEIEQKIEKETLRDDNEIDAKELPTYSELSVDSNIPYNLYDDYTYKRPAAFELLGQKHYAKDWKDVFVQTCEILASKNDHLFSTFVADKGMQGRKMKYFCTDKKEIRSPRKIGETGIYVMTNMSANQIRNVIEKMLRKYGIKTVEYKIYLKADYTARHI
;
A
#
# COMPACT_ATOMS: atom_id res chain seq x y z
N MET A 1 -13.69 14.10 -20.74
CA MET A 1 -12.87 13.37 -19.75
C MET A 1 -11.95 14.35 -19.05
N ASP A 2 -11.18 15.14 -19.81
CA ASP A 2 -10.25 16.17 -19.29
C ASP A 2 -10.88 17.16 -18.29
N LYS A 3 -12.10 17.65 -18.55
CA LYS A 3 -12.81 18.55 -17.62
C LYS A 3 -13.11 17.90 -16.25
N LEU A 4 -13.34 16.60 -16.21
CA LEU A 4 -13.59 15.87 -14.96
C LEU A 4 -12.28 15.63 -14.22
N ILE A 5 -11.21 15.26 -14.94
CA ILE A 5 -9.87 15.12 -14.37
C ILE A 5 -9.40 16.46 -13.78
N ASP A 6 -9.62 17.56 -14.49
CA ASP A 6 -9.31 18.91 -13.99
C ASP A 6 -10.10 19.28 -12.74
N LEU A 7 -11.39 18.91 -12.67
CA LEU A 7 -12.22 19.11 -11.49
C LEU A 7 -11.68 18.32 -10.29
N ILE A 8 -11.42 17.03 -10.48
CA ILE A 8 -10.92 16.15 -9.40
C ILE A 8 -9.56 16.67 -8.93
N ARG A 9 -8.64 16.98 -9.84
CA ARG A 9 -7.30 17.47 -9.49
C ARG A 9 -7.32 18.77 -8.69
N LYS A 10 -8.21 19.71 -9.03
CA LYS A 10 -8.24 21.05 -8.41
C LYS A 10 -9.10 21.12 -7.16
N GLU A 11 -10.29 20.54 -7.21
CA GLU A 11 -11.29 20.65 -6.14
C GLU A 11 -11.25 19.45 -5.18
N TYR A 12 -10.79 18.29 -5.64
CA TYR A 12 -10.78 17.02 -4.86
C TYR A 12 -9.41 16.32 -4.92
N PRO A 13 -8.32 16.99 -4.51
CA PRO A 13 -6.97 16.45 -4.67
C PRO A 13 -6.71 15.19 -3.81
N SER A 14 -7.45 14.98 -2.71
CA SER A 14 -7.38 13.72 -1.96
C SER A 14 -7.86 12.53 -2.81
N ASP A 15 -8.99 12.69 -3.49
CA ASP A 15 -9.57 11.66 -4.33
C ASP A 15 -8.69 11.39 -5.57
N ALA A 16 -8.05 12.43 -6.13
CA ALA A 16 -7.09 12.26 -7.21
C ALA A 16 -5.86 11.42 -6.80
N LEU A 17 -5.38 11.54 -5.55
CA LEU A 17 -4.32 10.67 -5.03
C LEU A 17 -4.80 9.22 -4.88
N GLU A 18 -5.99 9.01 -4.31
CA GLU A 18 -6.54 7.66 -4.13
C GLU A 18 -6.78 6.95 -5.46
N ILE A 19 -7.30 7.66 -6.47
CA ILE A 19 -7.48 7.13 -7.81
C ILE A 19 -6.13 6.74 -8.42
N GLN A 20 -5.08 7.56 -8.27
CA GLN A 20 -3.72 7.21 -8.72
C GLN A 20 -3.22 5.93 -8.04
N GLU A 21 -3.42 5.79 -6.72
CA GLU A 21 -3.02 4.59 -5.97
C GLU A 21 -3.75 3.34 -6.47
N CYS A 22 -5.04 3.45 -6.80
CA CYS A 22 -5.83 2.35 -7.34
C CYS A 22 -5.36 1.96 -8.74
N ILE A 23 -5.01 2.94 -9.59
CA ILE A 23 -4.44 2.68 -10.91
C ILE A 23 -3.08 1.98 -10.78
N ASP A 24 -2.23 2.40 -9.85
CA ASP A 24 -0.95 1.75 -9.58
C ASP A 24 -1.13 0.30 -9.13
N LEU A 25 -2.13 0.01 -8.29
CA LEU A 25 -2.46 -1.35 -7.87
C LEU A 25 -2.94 -2.21 -9.06
N LEU A 26 -3.79 -1.65 -9.92
CA LEU A 26 -4.26 -2.32 -11.14
C LEU A 26 -3.09 -2.64 -12.09
N SER A 27 -2.21 -1.67 -12.34
CA SER A 27 -1.03 -1.82 -13.21
C SER A 27 -0.10 -2.94 -12.72
N GLN A 28 0.01 -3.13 -11.41
CA GLN A 28 0.78 -4.24 -10.82
C GLN A 28 0.10 -5.60 -11.00
N CYS A 29 -1.22 -5.67 -10.79
CA CYS A 29 -1.99 -6.90 -11.06
C CYS A 29 -1.85 -7.32 -12.53
N ILE A 30 -1.94 -6.36 -13.45
CA ILE A 30 -1.73 -6.57 -14.89
C ILE A 30 -0.29 -7.04 -15.16
N SER A 31 0.72 -6.44 -14.52
CA SER A 31 2.12 -6.87 -14.67
C SER A 31 2.34 -8.31 -14.22
N GLY A 32 1.70 -8.74 -13.12
CA GLY A 32 1.71 -10.14 -12.70
C GLY A 32 1.07 -11.08 -13.73
N CYS A 33 -0.02 -10.65 -14.36
CA CYS A 33 -0.63 -11.37 -15.48
C CYS A 33 0.34 -11.50 -16.67
N THR A 34 1.01 -10.41 -17.05
CA THR A 34 2.04 -10.39 -18.11
C THR A 34 3.14 -11.42 -17.85
N THR A 35 3.64 -11.52 -16.62
CA THR A 35 4.64 -12.54 -16.25
C THR A 35 4.11 -13.96 -16.43
N ASN A 36 2.85 -14.22 -16.05
CA ASN A 36 2.22 -15.53 -16.23
C ASN A 36 2.01 -15.89 -17.70
N ILE A 37 1.60 -14.93 -18.53
CA ILE A 37 1.45 -15.11 -19.98
C ILE A 37 2.81 -15.42 -20.62
N LYS A 38 3.86 -14.66 -20.29
CA LYS A 38 5.24 -14.92 -20.76
C LYS A 38 5.70 -16.34 -20.43
N ARG A 39 5.50 -16.78 -19.18
CA ARG A 39 5.82 -18.16 -18.78
C ARG A 39 5.03 -19.20 -19.58
N THR A 40 3.78 -18.91 -19.93
CA THR A 40 2.95 -19.80 -20.74
C THR A 40 3.44 -19.87 -22.19
N ILE A 41 3.96 -18.77 -22.73
CA ILE A 41 4.62 -18.73 -24.04
C ILE A 41 5.88 -19.59 -24.02
N ASP A 42 6.71 -19.48 -22.98
CA ASP A 42 7.93 -20.30 -22.86
C ASP A 42 7.60 -21.81 -22.86
N ILE A 43 6.57 -22.21 -22.10
CA ILE A 43 6.06 -23.59 -22.07
C ILE A 43 5.49 -24.00 -23.45
N ALA A 44 4.77 -23.11 -24.13
CA ALA A 44 4.26 -23.38 -25.46
C ALA A 44 5.41 -23.61 -26.44
N PHE A 45 6.48 -22.83 -26.35
CA PHE A 45 7.69 -22.95 -27.15
C PHE A 45 8.35 -24.32 -26.99
N GLU A 46 8.55 -24.76 -25.74
CA GLU A 46 9.09 -26.09 -25.43
C GLU A 46 8.24 -27.23 -26.01
N ASN A 47 6.91 -27.07 -25.93
CA ASN A 47 5.95 -28.08 -26.40
C ASN A 47 5.61 -27.99 -27.90
N LYS A 48 6.21 -27.04 -28.64
CA LYS A 48 5.91 -26.77 -30.06
C LYS A 48 4.42 -26.47 -30.29
N ASP A 49 3.74 -25.86 -29.32
CA ASP A 49 2.35 -25.41 -29.46
C ASP A 49 2.31 -24.09 -30.25
N TYR A 50 2.33 -24.22 -31.58
CA TYR A 50 2.35 -23.09 -32.50
C TYR A 50 1.08 -22.23 -32.44
N SER A 51 -0.05 -22.76 -31.94
CA SER A 51 -1.29 -21.99 -31.80
C SER A 51 -1.13 -20.94 -30.70
N LYS A 52 -0.70 -21.37 -29.51
CA LYS A 52 -0.47 -20.45 -28.38
C LYS A 52 0.69 -19.48 -28.61
N MET A 53 1.73 -19.92 -29.33
CA MET A 53 2.83 -19.04 -29.73
C MET A 53 2.37 -17.88 -30.63
N LYS A 54 1.26 -18.04 -31.36
CA LYS A 54 0.69 -16.99 -32.21
C LYS A 54 -0.30 -16.10 -31.44
N GLU A 55 -1.16 -16.72 -30.63
CA GLU A 55 -2.26 -16.01 -29.95
C GLU A 55 -1.79 -15.21 -28.72
N LEU A 56 -0.94 -15.78 -27.86
CA LEU A 56 -0.56 -15.15 -26.60
C LEU A 56 0.21 -13.82 -26.73
N PRO A 57 1.07 -13.62 -27.75
CA PRO A 57 1.69 -12.32 -27.99
C PRO A 57 0.70 -11.19 -28.30
N GLU A 58 -0.44 -11.47 -28.95
CA GLU A 58 -1.46 -10.44 -29.26
C GLU A 58 -2.09 -9.87 -27.99
N TYR A 59 -2.33 -10.73 -26.98
CA TYR A 59 -2.78 -10.28 -25.66
C TYR A 59 -1.71 -9.47 -24.92
N LEU A 60 -0.42 -9.80 -25.08
CA LEU A 60 0.66 -8.99 -24.48
C LEU A 60 0.68 -7.57 -25.06
N GLU A 61 0.50 -7.42 -26.37
CA GLU A 61 0.43 -6.11 -27.03
C GLU A 61 -0.79 -5.30 -26.54
N THR A 62 -1.93 -5.98 -26.34
CA THR A 62 -3.14 -5.34 -25.82
C THR A 62 -2.94 -4.89 -24.37
N ILE A 63 -2.29 -5.71 -23.54
CA ILE A 63 -1.95 -5.36 -22.16
C ILE A 63 -1.02 -4.13 -22.14
N GLU A 64 -0.02 -4.08 -23.00
CA GLU A 64 0.92 -2.94 -23.07
C GLU A 64 0.19 -1.64 -23.44
N LYS A 65 -0.80 -1.69 -24.34
CA LYS A 65 -1.65 -0.53 -24.67
C LYS A 65 -2.46 -0.08 -23.45
N ILE A 66 -3.06 -1.00 -22.71
CA ILE A 66 -3.83 -0.69 -21.49
C ILE A 66 -2.92 -0.06 -20.44
N GLN A 67 -1.73 -0.63 -20.19
CA GLN A 67 -0.78 -0.09 -19.21
C GLN A 67 -0.37 1.35 -19.56
N LYS A 68 -0.14 1.63 -20.84
CA LYS A 68 0.16 2.99 -21.31
C LYS A 68 -1.00 3.96 -21.11
N GLU A 69 -2.25 3.52 -21.33
CA GLU A 69 -3.42 4.35 -21.04
C GLU A 69 -3.56 4.62 -19.54
N LEU A 70 -3.32 3.62 -18.69
CA LEU A 70 -3.31 3.79 -17.24
C LEU A 70 -2.27 4.81 -16.80
N ASP A 71 -1.04 4.74 -17.32
CA ASP A 71 0.02 5.70 -17.04
C ASP A 71 -0.40 7.13 -17.43
N ASN A 72 -1.05 7.30 -18.59
CA ASN A 72 -1.57 8.61 -19.01
C ASN A 72 -2.59 9.18 -18.02
N TYR A 73 -3.46 8.34 -17.44
CA TYR A 73 -4.43 8.78 -16.43
C TYR A 73 -3.74 9.18 -15.12
N VAL A 74 -2.71 8.44 -14.69
CA VAL A 74 -1.91 8.81 -13.51
C VAL A 74 -1.27 10.18 -13.73
N ASP A 75 -0.63 10.39 -14.88
CA ASP A 75 0.03 11.65 -15.20
C ASP A 75 -0.96 12.83 -15.30
N ALA A 76 -2.15 12.60 -15.85
CA ALA A 76 -3.20 13.63 -15.93
C ALA A 76 -3.78 14.00 -14.56
N LEU A 77 -3.84 13.04 -13.63
CA LEU A 77 -4.30 13.24 -12.26
C LEU A 77 -3.24 13.83 -11.33
N GLN A 78 -1.98 13.93 -11.78
CA GLN A 78 -0.88 14.43 -10.96
C GLN A 78 -1.19 15.82 -10.40
N ILE A 79 -1.12 15.92 -9.07
CA ILE A 79 -1.34 17.15 -8.30
C ILE A 79 0.01 17.83 -8.04
N ASP A 80 -0.01 19.15 -7.86
CA ASP A 80 1.16 19.93 -7.49
C ASP A 80 1.78 19.43 -6.17
N GLU A 81 3.11 19.31 -6.13
CA GLU A 81 3.83 18.76 -4.98
C GLU A 81 3.60 19.55 -3.67
N GLU A 82 3.24 20.82 -3.76
CA GLU A 82 2.90 21.65 -2.59
C GLU A 82 1.56 21.23 -1.99
N ILE A 83 0.55 20.98 -2.83
CA ILE A 83 -0.77 20.51 -2.41
C ILE A 83 -0.67 19.07 -1.88
N GLU A 84 0.12 18.22 -2.53
CA GLU A 84 0.41 16.85 -2.06
C GLU A 84 1.03 16.87 -0.65
N LYS A 85 2.02 17.74 -0.41
CA LYS A 85 2.61 17.93 0.93
C LYS A 85 1.62 18.52 1.93
N GLU A 86 0.74 19.43 1.52
CA GLU A 86 -0.29 19.97 2.41
C GLU A 86 -1.32 18.92 2.83
N ILE A 87 -1.72 18.03 1.91
CA ILE A 87 -2.62 16.92 2.20
C ILE A 87 -1.94 15.92 3.13
N GLU A 88 -0.69 15.53 2.84
CA GLU A 88 0.10 14.69 3.73
C GLU A 88 0.23 15.32 5.13
N GLN A 89 0.51 16.62 5.22
CA GLN A 89 0.58 17.33 6.50
C GLN A 89 -0.77 17.46 7.21
N LYS A 90 -1.88 17.57 6.47
CA LYS A 90 -3.23 17.57 7.06
C LYS A 90 -3.56 16.20 7.62
N ILE A 91 -3.28 15.13 6.88
CA ILE A 91 -3.43 13.74 7.35
C ILE A 91 -2.54 13.50 8.58
N GLU A 92 -1.30 13.97 8.56
CA GLU A 92 -0.37 13.84 9.70
C GLU A 92 -0.80 14.67 10.91
N LYS A 93 -1.33 15.89 10.69
CA LYS A 93 -1.88 16.74 11.77
C LYS A 93 -3.20 16.21 12.32
N GLU A 94 -4.06 15.62 11.51
CA GLU A 94 -5.28 14.96 11.96
C GLU A 94 -4.97 13.70 12.76
N THR A 95 -3.97 12.92 12.34
CA THR A 95 -3.46 11.81 13.17
C THR A 95 -2.76 12.28 14.45
N LEU A 96 -2.07 13.43 14.45
CA LEU A 96 -1.42 13.99 15.65
C LEU A 96 -2.37 14.75 16.60
N ARG A 97 -3.47 15.33 16.09
CA ARG A 97 -4.49 16.00 16.91
C ARG A 97 -5.26 14.99 17.76
N ASP A 98 -5.45 13.77 17.25
CA ASP A 98 -6.07 12.67 17.99
C ASP A 98 -5.11 12.01 19.01
N ASP A 99 -3.80 12.25 18.91
CA ASP A 99 -2.80 11.66 19.83
C ASP A 99 -2.46 12.57 21.04
N ASN A 100 -2.71 13.88 20.98
CA ASN A 100 -2.32 14.83 22.05
C ASN A 100 -3.45 15.22 23.04
N GLU A 101 -4.67 14.72 22.87
CA GLU A 101 -5.78 14.86 23.84
C GLU A 101 -6.17 13.53 24.51
N ILE A 102 -5.22 12.61 24.68
CA ILE A 102 -5.41 11.45 25.56
C ILE A 102 -4.46 11.57 26.75
N ASP A 103 -4.51 12.71 27.44
CA ASP A 103 -4.00 12.81 28.81
C ASP A 103 -5.11 13.38 29.71
N ALA A 104 -5.79 12.44 30.39
CA ALA A 104 -6.49 12.62 31.65
C ALA A 104 -7.43 13.83 31.82
N LYS A 105 -8.50 13.96 31.02
CA LYS A 105 -9.72 14.69 31.44
C LYS A 105 -10.98 14.13 30.76
N GLU A 106 -11.81 13.48 31.57
CA GLU A 106 -13.25 13.20 31.39
C GLU A 106 -13.71 12.80 29.97
N LEU A 107 -13.71 11.49 29.72
CA LEU A 107 -14.38 10.83 28.60
C LEU A 107 -15.80 11.38 28.35
N PRO A 108 -16.07 12.05 27.21
CA PRO A 108 -17.40 12.08 26.63
C PRO A 108 -17.60 10.76 25.88
N THR A 109 -18.69 10.06 26.16
CA THR A 109 -19.09 8.71 25.73
C THR A 109 -18.47 8.24 24.38
N TYR A 110 -17.31 7.58 24.45
CA TYR A 110 -16.52 7.12 23.29
C TYR A 110 -16.87 5.66 22.85
N SER A 111 -17.98 5.10 23.35
CA SER A 111 -18.36 3.70 23.10
C SER A 111 -19.09 3.44 21.78
N GLU A 112 -19.46 4.49 21.04
CA GLU A 112 -20.32 4.36 19.86
C GLU A 112 -19.55 4.11 18.54
N LEU A 113 -18.24 4.36 18.50
CA LEU A 113 -17.38 4.17 17.32
C LEU A 113 -16.34 3.06 17.49
N SER A 114 -16.30 2.43 18.66
CA SER A 114 -15.49 1.23 18.88
C SER A 114 -16.08 0.07 18.08
N VAL A 115 -15.26 -0.56 17.25
CA VAL A 115 -15.63 -1.76 16.52
C VAL A 115 -15.15 -3.00 17.26
N ASP A 116 -15.79 -4.15 17.04
CA ASP A 116 -15.36 -5.41 17.64
C ASP A 116 -13.98 -5.80 17.11
N SER A 117 -12.96 -5.68 17.97
CA SER A 117 -11.57 -6.00 17.67
C SER A 117 -11.29 -7.50 17.50
N ASN A 118 -12.31 -8.35 17.51
CA ASN A 118 -12.21 -9.77 17.16
C ASN A 118 -12.60 -10.06 15.71
N ILE A 119 -13.23 -9.12 15.00
CA ILE A 119 -13.59 -9.31 13.59
C ILE A 119 -12.34 -9.09 12.73
N PRO A 120 -11.91 -10.09 11.94
CA PRO A 120 -10.77 -9.95 11.05
C PRO A 120 -11.18 -9.27 9.74
N TYR A 121 -10.40 -8.27 9.37
CA TYR A 121 -10.42 -7.59 8.07
C TYR A 121 -9.24 -8.05 7.23
N ASN A 122 -9.34 -7.91 5.91
CA ASN A 122 -8.35 -8.40 4.95
C ASN A 122 -7.62 -7.22 4.27
N LEU A 123 -6.54 -7.50 3.54
CA LEU A 123 -5.74 -6.45 2.87
C LEU A 123 -6.40 -5.84 1.62
N TYR A 124 -7.64 -6.17 1.30
CA TYR A 124 -8.42 -5.55 0.21
C TYR A 124 -9.44 -4.52 0.71
N ASP A 125 -9.64 -4.43 2.02
CA ASP A 125 -10.53 -3.43 2.61
C ASP A 125 -9.91 -2.02 2.55
N ASP A 126 -10.79 -1.01 2.53
CA ASP A 126 -10.40 0.39 2.70
C ASP A 126 -10.26 0.72 4.19
N TYR A 127 -9.12 1.28 4.57
CA TYR A 127 -8.78 1.63 5.95
C TYR A 127 -8.75 3.13 6.23
N THR A 128 -9.27 3.95 5.31
CA THR A 128 -9.45 5.39 5.54
C THR A 128 -10.30 5.62 6.79
N TYR A 129 -9.81 6.49 7.69
CA TYR A 129 -10.40 6.78 9.00
C TYR A 129 -10.56 5.58 9.95
N LYS A 130 -9.85 4.46 9.70
CA LYS A 130 -9.90 3.28 10.58
C LYS A 130 -8.63 3.16 11.41
N ARG A 131 -8.77 2.82 12.69
CA ARG A 131 -7.64 2.64 13.61
C ARG A 131 -7.39 1.15 13.87
N PRO A 132 -6.15 0.64 13.70
CA PRO A 132 -5.87 -0.75 14.00
C PRO A 132 -5.77 -0.96 15.51
N ALA A 133 -6.16 -2.15 15.96
CA ALA A 133 -5.90 -2.67 17.30
C ALA A 133 -4.76 -3.69 17.28
N ALA A 134 -4.75 -4.52 16.24
CA ALA A 134 -3.79 -5.60 16.04
C ALA A 134 -3.77 -6.03 14.58
N PHE A 135 -2.75 -6.79 14.20
CA PHE A 135 -2.75 -7.58 12.98
C PHE A 135 -2.38 -9.02 13.32
N GLU A 136 -2.71 -9.97 12.45
CA GLU A 136 -2.28 -11.34 12.54
C GLU A 136 -1.55 -11.70 11.26
N LEU A 137 -0.37 -12.30 11.39
CA LEU A 137 0.45 -12.77 10.28
C LEU A 137 0.85 -14.22 10.56
N LEU A 138 0.52 -15.13 9.63
CA LEU A 138 0.83 -16.57 9.76
C LEU A 138 0.29 -17.17 11.07
N GLY A 139 -0.91 -16.75 11.48
CA GLY A 139 -1.59 -17.21 12.70
C GLY A 139 -1.07 -16.62 14.01
N GLN A 140 -0.10 -15.69 13.98
CA GLN A 140 0.40 -14.99 15.16
C GLN A 140 -0.18 -13.58 15.23
N LYS A 141 -0.84 -13.24 16.34
CA LYS A 141 -1.47 -11.93 16.55
C LYS A 141 -0.49 -10.96 17.23
N HIS A 142 -0.37 -9.77 16.68
CA HIS A 142 0.53 -8.70 17.09
C HIS A 142 -0.29 -7.43 17.35
N TYR A 143 -0.18 -6.86 18.55
CA TYR A 143 -0.88 -5.63 18.89
C TYR A 143 -0.15 -4.43 18.30
N ALA A 144 -0.91 -3.48 17.76
CA ALA A 144 -0.36 -2.28 17.14
C ALA A 144 -1.19 -1.06 17.54
N LYS A 145 -0.51 0.05 17.85
CA LYS A 145 -1.17 1.28 18.31
C LYS A 145 -1.75 2.14 17.18
N ASP A 146 -1.10 2.05 16.01
CA ASP A 146 -1.37 2.83 14.80
C ASP A 146 -0.88 2.05 13.57
N TRP A 147 -1.17 2.55 12.37
CA TRP A 147 -0.74 1.90 11.12
C TRP A 147 0.77 1.90 10.91
N LYS A 148 1.50 2.90 11.44
CA LYS A 148 2.97 2.96 11.34
C LYS A 148 3.58 1.79 12.11
N ASP A 149 3.01 1.46 13.26
CA ASP A 149 3.38 0.32 14.10
C ASP A 149 3.05 -1.02 13.42
N VAL A 150 1.87 -1.15 12.80
CA VAL A 150 1.53 -2.32 11.95
C VAL A 150 2.59 -2.53 10.87
N PHE A 151 2.99 -1.46 10.18
CA PHE A 151 3.97 -1.52 9.10
C PHE A 151 5.36 -1.95 9.61
N VAL A 152 5.86 -1.28 10.65
CA VAL A 152 7.20 -1.55 11.20
C VAL A 152 7.28 -2.97 11.75
N GLN A 153 6.31 -3.41 12.55
CA GLN A 153 6.30 -4.78 13.08
C GLN A 153 6.23 -5.83 11.94
N THR A 154 5.44 -5.57 10.90
CA THR A 154 5.41 -6.46 9.73
C THR A 154 6.76 -6.55 9.05
N CYS A 155 7.45 -5.42 8.85
CA CYS A 155 8.80 -5.39 8.30
C CYS A 155 9.80 -6.17 9.18
N GLU A 156 9.73 -6.01 10.50
CA GLU A 156 10.60 -6.74 11.45
C GLU A 156 10.36 -8.25 11.39
N ILE A 157 9.09 -8.68 11.35
CA ILE A 157 8.73 -10.10 11.24
C ILE A 157 9.26 -10.67 9.92
N LEU A 158 9.05 -9.99 8.79
CA LEU A 158 9.52 -10.47 7.49
C LEU A 158 11.04 -10.49 7.40
N ALA A 159 11.73 -9.45 7.89
CA ALA A 159 13.18 -9.42 7.97
C ALA A 159 13.74 -10.56 8.83
N SER A 160 13.13 -10.85 9.98
CA SER A 160 13.53 -11.98 10.82
C SER A 160 13.36 -13.33 10.13
N LYS A 161 12.39 -13.44 9.21
CA LYS A 161 12.09 -14.66 8.46
C LYS A 161 13.09 -14.90 7.33
N ASN A 162 13.46 -13.86 6.59
CA ASN A 162 14.46 -13.94 5.52
C ASN A 162 15.08 -12.56 5.26
N ASP A 163 16.12 -12.23 6.02
CA ASP A 163 16.82 -10.95 5.94
C ASP A 163 17.40 -10.68 4.54
N HIS A 164 17.93 -11.72 3.88
CA HIS A 164 18.46 -11.58 2.54
C HIS A 164 17.36 -11.13 1.56
N LEU A 165 16.19 -11.78 1.59
CA LEU A 165 15.06 -11.36 0.76
C LEU A 165 14.60 -9.94 1.11
N PHE A 166 14.46 -9.62 2.40
CA PHE A 166 14.08 -8.27 2.84
C PHE A 166 15.05 -7.20 2.29
N SER A 167 16.35 -7.48 2.33
CA SER A 167 17.39 -6.55 1.84
C SER A 167 17.25 -6.22 0.36
N THR A 168 16.68 -7.12 -0.44
CA THR A 168 16.45 -6.86 -1.87
C THR A 168 15.44 -5.74 -2.12
N PHE A 169 14.57 -5.42 -1.16
CA PHE A 169 13.55 -4.37 -1.30
C PHE A 169 14.15 -2.98 -1.55
N VAL A 170 15.37 -2.72 -1.06
CA VAL A 170 16.08 -1.46 -1.29
C VAL A 170 16.38 -1.23 -2.79
N ALA A 171 16.64 -2.31 -3.55
CA ALA A 171 16.96 -2.25 -4.98
C ALA A 171 15.76 -2.57 -5.89
N ASP A 172 14.70 -3.16 -5.36
CA ASP A 172 13.53 -3.57 -6.12
C ASP A 172 12.61 -2.38 -6.43
N LYS A 173 12.56 -1.97 -7.70
CA LYS A 173 11.70 -0.86 -8.17
C LYS A 173 10.22 -1.06 -7.84
N GLY A 174 9.72 -2.30 -7.79
CA GLY A 174 8.33 -2.59 -7.44
C GLY A 174 8.00 -2.41 -5.95
N MET A 175 9.04 -2.35 -5.10
CA MET A 175 8.97 -2.15 -3.66
C MET A 175 9.23 -0.69 -3.25
N GLN A 176 9.55 0.18 -4.20
CA GLN A 176 9.76 1.61 -3.96
C GLN A 176 8.52 2.41 -4.36
N GLY A 177 8.33 3.57 -3.73
CA GLY A 177 7.37 4.55 -4.21
C GLY A 177 7.87 5.23 -5.48
N ARG A 178 6.94 5.82 -6.26
CA ARG A 178 7.24 6.49 -7.53
C ARG A 178 8.16 7.70 -7.36
N LYS A 179 7.85 8.57 -6.38
CA LYS A 179 8.63 9.78 -6.06
C LYS A 179 9.57 9.61 -4.87
N MET A 180 9.15 8.85 -3.85
CA MET A 180 9.88 8.66 -2.60
C MET A 180 10.21 7.20 -2.38
N LYS A 181 11.42 6.93 -1.87
CA LYS A 181 11.82 5.58 -1.48
C LYS A 181 11.00 5.13 -0.26
N TYR A 182 10.60 3.86 -0.25
CA TYR A 182 9.97 3.24 0.92
C TYR A 182 11.00 2.53 1.78
N PHE A 183 12.03 1.94 1.17
CA PHE A 183 13.10 1.19 1.83
C PHE A 183 14.45 1.77 1.40
N CYS A 184 15.31 2.13 2.34
CA CYS A 184 16.65 2.64 2.05
C CYS A 184 17.65 2.27 3.15
N THR A 185 18.95 2.43 2.88
CA THR A 185 20.02 2.27 3.88
C THR A 185 20.45 3.60 4.50
N ASP A 186 20.13 4.74 3.87
CA ASP A 186 20.36 6.08 4.42
C ASP A 186 19.03 6.74 4.82
N LYS A 187 18.86 6.97 6.12
CA LYS A 187 17.70 7.62 6.72
C LYS A 187 17.38 9.01 6.14
N LYS A 188 18.34 9.69 5.49
CA LYS A 188 18.14 11.01 4.88
C LYS A 188 17.36 10.96 3.57
N GLU A 189 17.25 9.77 2.95
CA GLU A 189 16.56 9.61 1.67
C GLU A 189 15.04 9.49 1.80
N ILE A 190 14.52 9.35 3.02
CA ILE A 190 13.10 9.09 3.28
C ILE A 190 12.55 9.97 4.39
N ARG A 191 11.23 10.20 4.37
CA ARG A 191 10.51 10.95 5.41
C ARG A 191 10.17 10.03 6.59
N SER A 192 10.23 10.57 7.81
CA SER A 192 9.90 9.82 9.03
C SER A 192 10.52 8.41 9.08
N PRO A 193 11.86 8.29 8.98
CA PRO A 193 12.54 7.00 8.92
C PRO A 193 12.37 6.20 10.21
N ARG A 194 12.11 4.89 10.07
CA ARG A 194 12.22 3.90 11.15
C ARG A 194 13.19 2.81 10.77
N LYS A 195 14.17 2.52 11.63
CA LYS A 195 15.14 1.43 11.44
C LYS A 195 14.43 0.11 11.73
N ILE A 196 14.63 -0.89 10.87
CA ILE A 196 14.08 -2.24 11.04
C ILE A 196 15.12 -3.12 11.72
N GLY A 197 14.94 -3.37 13.02
CA GLY A 197 15.87 -4.17 13.83
C GLY A 197 17.35 -3.83 13.59
N GLU A 198 18.16 -4.86 13.36
CA GLU A 198 19.60 -4.73 13.04
C GLU A 198 19.93 -4.94 11.55
N THR A 199 18.92 -4.87 10.67
CA THR A 199 19.09 -5.06 9.21
C THR A 199 19.90 -3.96 8.53
N GLY A 200 20.05 -2.80 9.19
CA GLY A 200 20.63 -1.59 8.59
C GLY A 200 19.70 -0.88 7.59
N ILE A 201 18.46 -1.33 7.45
CA ILE A 201 17.46 -0.77 6.54
C ILE A 201 16.51 0.13 7.32
N TYR A 202 16.16 1.26 6.71
CA TYR A 202 15.15 2.19 7.16
C TYR A 202 13.91 2.09 6.26
N VAL A 203 12.74 2.20 6.89
CA VAL A 203 11.45 2.28 6.21
C VAL A 203 10.79 3.64 6.42
N MET A 204 10.09 4.11 5.39
CA MET A 204 9.33 5.35 5.43
C MET A 204 8.00 5.11 6.15
N THR A 205 7.72 5.80 7.26
CA THR A 205 6.44 5.63 7.98
C THR A 205 5.45 6.78 7.81
N ASN A 206 5.80 7.80 7.01
CA ASN A 206 4.84 8.84 6.63
C ASN A 206 3.99 8.36 5.45
N MET A 207 3.04 7.48 5.73
CA MET A 207 2.15 6.86 4.75
C MET A 207 0.73 6.77 5.31
N SER A 208 -0.26 6.85 4.42
CA SER A 208 -1.65 6.58 4.76
C SER A 208 -1.87 5.10 5.15
N ALA A 209 -3.00 4.80 5.80
CA ALA A 209 -3.38 3.43 6.14
C ALA A 209 -3.43 2.52 4.89
N ASN A 210 -3.99 3.03 3.80
CA ASN A 210 -4.10 2.30 2.53
C ASN A 210 -2.76 2.12 1.83
N GLN A 211 -1.87 3.12 1.90
CA GLN A 211 -0.50 2.99 1.41
C GLN A 211 0.26 1.89 2.16
N ILE A 212 0.16 1.88 3.50
CA ILE A 212 0.78 0.85 4.34
C ILE A 212 0.23 -0.54 3.98
N ARG A 213 -1.10 -0.69 3.89
CA ARG A 213 -1.76 -1.92 3.44
C ARG A 213 -1.22 -2.41 2.09
N ASN A 214 -1.09 -1.51 1.11
CA ASN A 214 -0.57 -1.82 -0.22
C ASN A 214 0.88 -2.31 -0.17
N VAL A 215 1.74 -1.62 0.59
CA VAL A 215 3.14 -2.04 0.73
C VAL A 215 3.24 -3.40 1.44
N ILE A 216 2.41 -3.64 2.47
CA ILE A 216 2.33 -4.94 3.15
C ILE A 216 1.95 -6.04 2.15
N GLU A 217 0.90 -5.83 1.36
CA GLU A 217 0.49 -6.81 0.34
C GLU A 217 1.64 -7.16 -0.63
N LYS A 218 2.36 -6.14 -1.12
CA LYS A 218 3.55 -6.33 -1.99
C LYS A 218 4.62 -7.17 -1.30
N MET A 219 4.94 -6.85 -0.04
CA MET A 219 5.91 -7.61 0.75
C MET A 219 5.49 -9.08 0.88
N LEU A 220 4.22 -9.35 1.23
CA LEU A 220 3.73 -10.73 1.37
C LEU A 220 3.86 -11.51 0.07
N ARG A 221 3.53 -10.91 -1.08
CA ARG A 221 3.69 -11.54 -2.40
C ARG A 221 5.14 -11.90 -2.70
N LYS A 222 6.11 -11.04 -2.36
CA LYS A 222 7.56 -11.34 -2.51
C LYS A 222 8.00 -12.51 -1.64
N TYR A 223 7.39 -12.68 -0.48
CA TYR A 223 7.63 -13.80 0.42
C TYR A 223 6.81 -15.05 0.09
N GLY A 224 5.96 -15.02 -0.95
CA GLY A 224 5.05 -16.11 -1.28
C GLY A 224 3.97 -16.36 -0.23
N ILE A 225 3.70 -15.39 0.64
CA ILE A 225 2.67 -15.47 1.68
C ILE A 225 1.35 -15.05 1.07
N LYS A 226 0.31 -15.87 1.25
CA LYS A 226 -1.04 -15.56 0.76
C LYS A 226 -1.64 -14.45 1.62
N THR A 227 -2.39 -13.53 1.02
CA THR A 227 -3.03 -12.41 1.72
C THR A 227 -4.02 -12.86 2.81
N VAL A 228 -4.63 -14.04 2.68
CA VAL A 228 -5.49 -14.65 3.72
C VAL A 228 -4.76 -14.98 5.02
N GLU A 229 -3.43 -15.08 4.99
CA GLU A 229 -2.58 -15.27 6.18
C GLU A 229 -2.30 -13.97 6.92
N TYR A 230 -2.80 -12.84 6.40
CA TYR A 230 -2.65 -11.52 6.98
C TYR A 230 -4.03 -10.91 7.29
N LYS A 231 -4.32 -10.71 8.57
CA LYS A 231 -5.59 -10.14 9.02
C LYS A 231 -5.35 -8.85 9.81
N ILE A 232 -6.23 -7.89 9.65
CA ILE A 232 -6.26 -6.66 10.45
C ILE A 232 -7.42 -6.75 11.44
N TYR A 233 -7.19 -6.29 12.66
CA TYR A 233 -8.23 -6.11 13.67
C TYR A 233 -8.31 -4.62 13.99
N LEU A 234 -9.52 -4.08 13.98
CA LEU A 234 -9.75 -2.66 14.17
C LEU A 234 -10.13 -2.33 15.62
N LYS A 235 -9.69 -1.17 16.09
CA LYS A 235 -10.06 -0.59 17.38
C LYS A 235 -11.27 0.33 17.25
N ALA A 236 -11.27 1.15 16.20
CA ALA A 236 -12.31 2.12 15.93
C ALA A 236 -12.44 2.37 14.43
N ASP A 237 -13.66 2.73 14.02
CA ASP A 237 -13.98 3.18 12.67
C ASP A 237 -14.62 4.56 12.77
N TYR A 238 -13.92 5.57 12.26
CA TYR A 238 -14.34 6.96 12.32
C TYR A 238 -15.01 7.43 11.02
N THR A 239 -15.28 6.54 10.05
CA THR A 239 -15.88 6.92 8.76
C THR A 239 -17.13 7.79 8.94
N ALA A 240 -17.98 7.49 9.93
CA ALA A 240 -19.22 8.24 10.20
C ALA A 240 -19.01 9.71 10.63
N ARG A 241 -17.80 10.11 11.07
CA ARG A 241 -17.48 11.50 11.45
C ARG A 241 -17.07 12.37 10.26
N HIS A 242 -16.85 11.76 9.10
CA HIS A 242 -16.34 12.40 7.90
C HIS A 242 -17.34 12.34 6.74
N ILE A 243 -18.63 12.10 7.04
CA ILE A 243 -19.78 12.18 6.11
C ILE A 243 -20.45 13.55 6.23
#